data_AF-A0A7C9RNY1-F1
#
_entry.id   AF-A0A7C9RNY1-F1
#
_cell.length_a   1.000
_cell.length_b   1.000
_cell.length_c   1.000
_cell.angle_alpha   90.00
_cell.angle_beta   90.00
_cell.angle_gamma   90.00
#
_symmetry.space_group_name_H-M   'P 1'
#
loop_
_entity.id
_entity.type
_entity.pdbx_description
1 polymer ?
#
loop_
_entity_poly.entity_id
_entity_poly.type
_entity_poly.pdbx_seq_one_letter_code
_entity_poly.pdbx_strand_id
1 'polypeptide(L)'
;MRNNGGLKAVVVVAAALAAVSCTPAEQQAVQEKHFDVTGWGKLKPGMSKQDALATGELAATGAGKSGTCEDYRYQGAPAPDAAQLAADIEAEKQYEAAQKAADEADAAVGPAPGANASAEEYATHAEKLANAAQVGAKATQLIAESTERIAKRAEAREANGGVLFAGDKIRMIVPPPGATAAKGVGKGATVDQVKAAYPTLAQRDDKTYDVPVPDQQGTVLSFHFTDGKLVTFLLFNAENKCS
;
A
#
# COMPACT_ATOMS: atom_id res chain seq x y z
N MET A 1 -64.05 -32.36 -69.64
CA MET A 1 -63.54 -30.98 -69.88
C MET A 1 -64.25 -30.03 -68.91
N ARG A 2 -63.46 -29.24 -68.17
CA ARG A 2 -63.79 -28.00 -67.41
C ARG A 2 -64.82 -28.14 -66.25
N ASN A 3 -64.36 -28.21 -65.01
CA ASN A 3 -64.06 -27.10 -64.05
C ASN A 3 -65.30 -26.36 -63.50
N ASN A 4 -65.69 -26.72 -62.28
CA ASN A 4 -66.39 -25.91 -61.25
C ASN A 4 -65.64 -26.21 -59.93
N GLY A 5 -65.20 -25.30 -59.05
CA GLY A 5 -65.46 -23.89 -58.88
C GLY A 5 -66.05 -23.61 -57.47
N GLY A 6 -65.20 -23.47 -56.44
CA GLY A 6 -65.45 -22.77 -55.14
C GLY A 6 -66.48 -23.40 -54.16
N LEU A 7 -66.47 -23.21 -52.84
CA LEU A 7 -65.72 -22.42 -51.86
C LEU A 7 -65.60 -23.31 -50.58
N LYS A 8 -64.46 -23.28 -49.87
CA LYS A 8 -64.38 -23.79 -48.48
C LYS A 8 -64.24 -22.62 -47.51
N ALA A 9 -65.19 -22.51 -46.59
CA ALA A 9 -65.13 -21.62 -45.44
C ALA A 9 -64.03 -22.07 -44.49
N VAL A 10 -63.16 -21.13 -44.09
CA VAL A 10 -62.21 -21.33 -42.99
C VAL A 10 -62.45 -20.24 -41.96
N VAL A 11 -62.71 -20.71 -40.75
CA VAL A 11 -62.96 -19.97 -39.52
C VAL A 11 -61.72 -19.16 -39.15
N VAL A 12 -61.89 -17.84 -38.96
CA VAL A 12 -60.87 -16.96 -38.39
C VAL A 12 -60.92 -17.10 -36.87
N VAL A 13 -59.88 -17.67 -36.28
CA VAL A 13 -59.61 -17.58 -34.83
C VAL A 13 -58.50 -16.56 -34.63
N ALA A 14 -58.82 -15.51 -33.90
CA ALA A 14 -57.91 -14.45 -33.49
C ALA A 14 -56.84 -14.98 -32.55
N ALA A 15 -55.56 -14.79 -32.90
CA ALA A 15 -54.43 -14.92 -32.00
C ALA A 15 -53.98 -13.51 -31.59
N ALA A 16 -54.09 -13.21 -30.29
CA ALA A 16 -53.57 -11.98 -29.71
C ALA A 16 -52.03 -11.99 -29.76
N LEU A 17 -51.46 -11.04 -30.51
CA LEU A 17 -50.03 -10.75 -30.48
C LEU A 17 -49.72 -9.94 -29.22
N ALA A 18 -49.13 -10.59 -28.21
CA ALA A 18 -48.40 -9.90 -27.16
C ALA A 18 -47.13 -9.30 -27.78
N ALA A 19 -47.11 -7.98 -27.94
CA ALA A 19 -45.91 -7.25 -28.29
C ALA A 19 -44.94 -7.29 -27.10
N VAL A 20 -43.97 -8.21 -27.15
CA VAL A 20 -42.78 -8.16 -26.29
C VAL A 20 -41.89 -7.07 -26.89
N SER A 21 -42.01 -5.86 -26.36
CA SER A 21 -41.05 -4.79 -26.57
C SER A 21 -39.67 -5.27 -26.10
N CYS A 22 -38.76 -5.47 -27.04
CA CYS A 22 -37.34 -5.58 -26.75
C CYS A 22 -36.86 -4.23 -26.21
N THR A 23 -36.90 -4.06 -24.89
CA THR A 23 -36.12 -3.01 -24.23
C THR A 23 -34.64 -3.35 -24.45
N PRO A 24 -33.83 -2.48 -25.07
CA PRO A 24 -32.39 -2.66 -25.04
C PRO A 24 -31.99 -2.62 -23.57
N ALA A 25 -31.34 -3.69 -23.10
CA ALA A 25 -30.63 -3.63 -21.84
C ALA A 25 -29.64 -2.46 -21.96
N GLU A 26 -29.90 -1.38 -21.22
CA GLU A 26 -28.86 -0.42 -20.88
C GLU A 26 -27.73 -1.24 -20.25
N GLN A 27 -26.70 -1.50 -21.05
CA GLN A 27 -25.38 -1.85 -20.56
C GLN A 27 -24.99 -0.70 -19.64
N GLN A 28 -25.27 -0.85 -18.34
CA GLN A 28 -24.64 -0.06 -17.30
C GLN A 28 -23.15 -0.14 -17.60
N ALA A 29 -22.61 0.97 -18.11
CA ALA A 29 -21.19 1.10 -18.34
C ALA A 29 -20.53 0.72 -17.02
N VAL A 30 -19.76 -0.37 -17.03
CA VAL A 30 -18.92 -0.74 -15.90
C VAL A 30 -18.05 0.48 -15.67
N GLN A 31 -18.35 1.23 -14.62
CA GLN A 31 -17.59 2.42 -14.28
C GLN A 31 -16.16 1.94 -14.04
N GLU A 32 -15.22 2.33 -14.92
CA GLU A 32 -13.83 1.92 -14.80
C GLU A 32 -13.32 2.39 -13.43
N LYS A 33 -13.07 1.45 -12.52
CA LYS A 33 -12.59 1.74 -11.16
C LYS A 33 -11.11 2.09 -11.27
N HIS A 34 -10.82 3.38 -11.32
CA HIS A 34 -9.45 3.89 -11.32
C HIS A 34 -8.95 4.14 -9.91
N PHE A 35 -7.63 4.11 -9.76
CA PHE A 35 -6.90 4.50 -8.56
C PHE A 35 -6.29 5.88 -8.80
N ASP A 36 -6.90 6.93 -8.27
CA ASP A 36 -6.45 8.29 -8.55
C ASP A 36 -6.28 9.11 -7.26
N VAL A 37 -6.20 10.43 -7.38
CA VAL A 37 -6.07 11.35 -6.23
C VAL A 37 -7.23 11.22 -5.23
N THR A 38 -8.35 10.63 -5.63
CA THR A 38 -9.52 10.40 -4.77
C THR A 38 -9.42 9.11 -3.96
N GLY A 39 -8.52 8.18 -4.31
CA GLY A 39 -8.32 6.92 -3.59
C GLY A 39 -8.61 5.67 -4.41
N TRP A 40 -9.03 4.60 -3.71
CA TRP A 40 -9.39 3.31 -4.29
C TRP A 40 -10.67 2.79 -3.68
N GLY A 41 -11.72 2.66 -4.51
CA GLY A 41 -13.04 2.25 -4.02
C GLY A 41 -13.52 3.19 -2.94
N LYS A 42 -13.77 2.67 -1.74
CA LYS A 42 -14.19 3.48 -0.60
C LYS A 42 -13.03 4.09 0.18
N LEU A 43 -11.81 3.62 -0.01
CA LEU A 43 -10.63 4.13 0.69
C LEU A 43 -10.18 5.44 0.07
N LYS A 44 -9.98 6.47 0.91
CA LYS A 44 -9.59 7.81 0.47
C LYS A 44 -8.39 8.31 1.26
N PRO A 45 -7.55 9.17 0.67
CA PRO A 45 -6.61 9.99 1.43
C PRO A 45 -7.26 10.64 2.66
N GLY A 46 -6.52 10.72 3.76
CA GLY A 46 -6.95 11.39 4.99
C GLY A 46 -7.95 10.61 5.86
N MET A 47 -8.44 9.43 5.43
CA MET A 47 -9.27 8.59 6.29
C MET A 47 -8.53 8.16 7.55
N SER A 48 -9.30 8.04 8.65
CA SER A 48 -8.85 7.37 9.87
C SER A 48 -8.68 5.87 9.62
N LYS A 49 -7.92 5.18 10.49
CA LYS A 49 -7.78 3.72 10.43
C LYS A 49 -9.12 3.05 10.68
N GLN A 50 -9.88 3.54 11.65
CA GLN A 50 -11.21 3.01 11.95
C GLN A 50 -12.16 3.12 10.75
N ASP A 51 -12.22 4.29 10.11
CA ASP A 51 -13.11 4.50 8.95
C ASP A 51 -12.67 3.65 7.76
N ALA A 52 -11.37 3.54 7.51
CA ALA A 52 -10.81 2.71 6.45
C ALA A 52 -11.17 1.23 6.64
N LEU A 53 -11.06 0.69 7.86
CA LEU A 53 -11.44 -0.68 8.17
C LEU A 53 -12.97 -0.88 8.05
N ALA A 54 -13.76 0.10 8.46
CA ALA A 54 -15.22 0.06 8.36
C ALA A 54 -15.73 0.03 6.90
N THR A 55 -14.90 0.39 5.92
CA THR A 55 -15.28 0.29 4.49
C THR A 55 -15.50 -1.15 4.02
N GLY A 56 -14.84 -2.12 4.67
CA GLY A 56 -14.78 -3.52 4.24
C GLY A 56 -13.84 -3.79 3.05
N GLU A 57 -13.07 -2.79 2.59
CA GLU A 57 -12.10 -2.97 1.50
C GLU A 57 -10.79 -3.64 1.99
N LEU A 58 -10.51 -3.58 3.30
CA LEU A 58 -9.32 -4.15 3.92
C LEU A 58 -9.66 -5.43 4.69
N ALA A 59 -8.69 -6.36 4.73
CA ALA A 59 -8.77 -7.53 5.57
C ALA A 59 -8.92 -7.13 7.06
N ALA A 60 -9.65 -7.96 7.82
CA ALA A 60 -9.92 -7.70 9.24
C ALA A 60 -8.64 -7.71 10.11
N THR A 61 -7.60 -8.42 9.68
CA THR A 61 -6.32 -8.52 10.38
C THR A 61 -5.20 -7.82 9.62
N GLY A 62 -4.29 -7.19 10.36
CA GLY A 62 -3.11 -6.58 9.78
C GLY A 62 -2.12 -7.63 9.25
N ALA A 63 -1.32 -7.22 8.26
CA ALA A 63 -0.21 -7.97 7.68
C ALA A 63 1.15 -7.65 8.34
N GLY A 64 1.10 -7.17 9.58
CA GLY A 64 2.27 -6.86 10.40
C GLY A 64 2.58 -5.38 10.47
N LYS A 65 3.78 -5.07 10.97
CA LYS A 65 4.21 -3.71 11.27
C LYS A 65 5.56 -3.39 10.65
N SER A 66 5.82 -2.12 10.36
CA SER A 66 7.14 -1.61 9.98
C SER A 66 7.42 -0.36 10.82
N GLY A 67 8.22 -0.51 11.86
CA GLY A 67 8.23 0.44 12.98
C GLY A 67 6.84 0.51 13.62
N THR A 68 6.36 1.72 13.91
CA THR A 68 5.01 1.97 14.43
C THR A 68 3.91 1.89 13.38
N CYS A 69 4.24 1.75 12.09
CA CYS A 69 3.23 1.65 11.05
C CYS A 69 2.63 0.26 10.94
N GLU A 70 1.32 0.20 10.71
CA GLU A 70 0.57 -1.04 10.55
C GLU A 70 0.18 -1.28 9.09
N ASP A 71 0.55 -2.44 8.58
CA ASP A 71 0.25 -2.86 7.21
C ASP A 71 -1.09 -3.62 7.17
N TYR A 72 -1.93 -3.32 6.20
CA TYR A 72 -3.19 -4.01 5.93
C TYR A 72 -3.28 -4.34 4.45
N ARG A 73 -3.77 -5.54 4.13
CA ARG A 73 -4.03 -5.97 2.75
C ARG A 73 -5.49 -5.73 2.39
N TYR A 74 -5.78 -5.66 1.10
CA TYR A 74 -7.16 -5.68 0.62
C TYR A 74 -7.86 -6.99 0.99
N GLN A 75 -9.17 -6.92 1.17
CA GLN A 75 -10.04 -8.09 1.29
C GLN A 75 -9.81 -9.01 0.07
N GLY A 76 -9.53 -10.28 0.32
CA GLY A 76 -9.29 -11.29 -0.73
C GLY A 76 -7.86 -11.36 -1.27
N ALA A 77 -6.96 -10.46 -0.85
CA ALA A 77 -5.53 -10.65 -1.07
C ALA A 77 -5.02 -11.87 -0.27
N PRO A 78 -3.90 -12.50 -0.68
CA PRO A 78 -3.29 -13.58 0.08
C PRO A 78 -3.07 -13.18 1.54
N ALA A 79 -3.60 -14.00 2.46
CA ALA A 79 -3.45 -13.76 3.88
C ALA A 79 -1.96 -13.90 4.29
N PRO A 80 -1.46 -13.06 5.21
CA PRO A 80 -0.14 -13.25 5.79
C PRO A 80 -0.08 -14.60 6.53
N ASP A 81 1.08 -15.26 6.46
CA ASP A 81 1.31 -16.46 7.26
C ASP A 81 1.33 -16.11 8.75
N ALA A 82 0.43 -16.72 9.54
CA ALA A 82 0.23 -16.35 10.93
C ALA A 82 1.43 -16.71 11.82
N ALA A 83 2.12 -17.81 11.52
CA ALA A 83 3.30 -18.24 12.28
C ALA A 83 4.49 -17.30 12.00
N GLN A 84 4.69 -16.93 10.74
CA GLN A 84 5.69 -15.94 10.33
C GLN A 84 5.38 -14.58 10.96
N LEU A 85 4.12 -14.14 10.96
CA LEU A 85 3.75 -12.87 11.58
C LEU A 85 4.03 -12.86 13.09
N ALA A 86 3.75 -13.96 13.79
CA ALA A 86 4.07 -14.10 15.20
C ALA A 86 5.59 -14.08 15.44
N ALA A 87 6.36 -14.75 14.59
CA ALA A 87 7.82 -14.75 14.65
C ALA A 87 8.40 -13.35 14.38
N ASP A 88 7.85 -12.62 13.40
CA ASP A 88 8.23 -11.24 13.09
C ASP A 88 7.97 -10.32 14.29
N ILE A 89 6.81 -10.44 14.95
CA ILE A 89 6.47 -9.64 16.14
C ILE A 89 7.48 -9.89 17.26
N GLU A 90 7.86 -11.14 17.49
CA GLU A 90 8.84 -11.48 18.52
C GLU A 90 10.24 -10.96 18.16
N ALA A 91 10.64 -11.09 16.88
CA ALA A 91 11.91 -10.56 16.41
C ALA A 91 12.00 -9.03 16.51
N GLU A 92 10.91 -8.29 16.23
CA GLU A 92 10.89 -6.85 16.44
C GLU A 92 11.00 -6.47 17.92
N LYS A 93 10.37 -7.21 18.84
CA LYS A 93 10.57 -6.96 20.29
C LYS A 93 12.01 -7.18 20.72
N GLN A 94 12.68 -8.21 20.18
CA GLN A 94 14.09 -8.47 20.46
C GLN A 94 14.98 -7.35 19.91
N TYR A 95 14.67 -6.84 18.72
CA TYR A 95 15.33 -5.67 18.16
C TYR A 95 15.13 -4.43 19.05
N GLU A 96 13.89 -4.10 19.43
CA GLU A 96 13.59 -2.95 20.30
C GLU A 96 14.33 -3.04 21.64
N ALA A 97 14.36 -4.23 22.24
CA ALA A 97 15.10 -4.47 23.49
C ALA A 97 16.61 -4.32 23.30
N ALA A 98 17.17 -4.82 22.20
CA ALA A 98 18.59 -4.69 21.89
C ALA A 98 18.98 -3.24 21.59
N GLN A 99 18.14 -2.49 20.87
CA GLN A 99 18.36 -1.06 20.63
C GLN A 99 18.36 -0.29 21.94
N LYS A 100 17.37 -0.51 22.80
CA LYS A 100 17.32 0.10 24.12
C LYS A 100 18.55 -0.21 24.97
N ALA A 101 19.00 -1.48 24.98
CA ALA A 101 20.20 -1.88 25.71
C ALA A 101 21.47 -1.23 25.12
N ALA A 102 21.54 -1.04 23.80
CA ALA A 102 22.64 -0.33 23.16
C ALA A 102 22.65 1.16 23.54
N ASP A 103 21.49 1.82 23.51
CA ASP A 103 21.34 3.23 23.90
C ASP A 103 21.71 3.44 25.39
N GLU A 104 21.27 2.54 26.27
CA GLU A 104 21.60 2.57 27.69
C GLU A 104 23.10 2.34 27.95
N ALA A 105 23.72 1.41 27.21
CA ALA A 105 25.15 1.14 27.34
C ALA A 105 26.02 2.29 26.82
N ASP A 106 25.64 2.92 25.70
CA ASP A 106 26.30 4.10 25.16
C ASP A 106 26.22 5.27 26.15
N ALA A 107 25.02 5.54 26.68
CA ALA A 107 24.83 6.55 27.72
C ALA A 107 25.66 6.28 28.99
N ALA A 108 25.87 5.00 29.35
CA ALA A 108 26.65 4.60 30.53
C ALA A 108 28.17 4.77 30.38
N VAL A 109 28.69 4.89 29.15
CA VAL A 109 30.12 5.15 28.89
C VAL A 109 30.57 6.44 29.57
N GLY A 110 29.76 7.50 29.46
CA GLY A 110 30.06 8.81 30.01
C GLY A 110 31.27 9.50 29.33
N PRO A 111 31.75 10.62 29.88
CA PRO A 111 32.91 11.31 29.32
C PRO A 111 34.18 10.47 29.48
N ALA A 112 35.12 10.63 28.55
CA ALA A 112 36.44 10.03 28.66
C ALA A 112 37.18 10.53 29.91
N PRO A 113 37.97 9.68 30.60
CA PRO A 113 38.78 10.11 31.72
C PRO A 113 39.76 11.22 31.32
N GLY A 114 39.91 12.23 32.20
CA GLY A 114 40.81 13.37 31.96
C GLY A 114 42.30 12.98 32.01
N ALA A 115 43.18 13.87 31.55
CA ALA A 115 44.61 13.59 31.40
C ALA A 115 45.35 13.16 32.69
N ASN A 116 44.78 13.42 33.86
CA ASN A 116 45.35 13.05 35.17
C ASN A 116 44.63 11.84 35.81
N ALA A 117 43.77 11.14 35.07
CA ALA A 117 43.06 9.97 35.56
C ALA A 117 44.03 8.80 35.79
N SER A 118 43.67 7.97 36.76
CA SER A 118 44.37 6.74 37.11
C SER A 118 44.22 5.67 36.02
N ALA A 119 45.13 4.68 36.03
CA ALA A 119 45.02 3.51 35.17
C ALA A 119 43.70 2.73 35.39
N GLU A 120 43.19 2.72 36.62
CA GLU A 120 41.92 2.08 36.98
C GLU A 120 40.73 2.80 36.31
N GLU A 121 40.70 4.13 36.33
CA GLU A 121 39.65 4.92 35.67
C GLU A 121 39.65 4.70 34.14
N TYR A 122 40.82 4.62 33.51
CA TYR A 122 40.92 4.27 32.10
C TYR A 122 40.47 2.83 31.82
N ALA A 123 40.80 1.87 32.70
CA ALA A 123 40.35 0.49 32.55
C ALA A 123 38.83 0.36 32.64
N THR A 124 38.20 0.99 33.65
CA THR A 124 36.73 1.02 33.79
C THR A 124 36.05 1.67 32.59
N HIS A 125 36.61 2.77 32.07
CA HIS A 125 36.06 3.41 30.87
C HIS A 125 36.20 2.51 29.63
N ALA A 126 37.34 1.83 29.47
CA ALA A 126 37.55 0.88 28.38
C ALA A 126 36.58 -0.32 28.45
N GLU A 127 36.29 -0.84 29.65
CA GLU A 127 35.29 -1.90 29.85
C GLU A 127 33.88 -1.44 29.44
N LYS A 128 33.49 -0.22 29.81
CA LYS A 128 32.21 0.36 29.39
C LYS A 128 32.12 0.52 27.87
N LEU A 129 33.18 1.01 27.23
CA LEU A 129 33.27 1.12 25.78
C LEU A 129 33.17 -0.25 25.10
N ALA A 130 33.87 -1.26 25.63
CA ALA A 130 33.82 -2.62 25.10
C ALA A 130 32.41 -3.21 25.22
N ASN A 131 31.73 -3.01 26.36
CA ASN A 131 30.35 -3.43 26.55
C ASN A 131 29.40 -2.70 25.58
N ALA A 132 29.49 -1.38 25.46
CA ALA A 132 28.69 -0.58 24.52
C ALA A 132 28.88 -1.05 23.07
N ALA A 133 30.13 -1.32 22.66
CA ALA A 133 30.45 -1.85 21.34
C ALA A 133 29.84 -3.25 21.13
N GLN A 134 29.89 -4.13 22.12
CA GLN A 134 29.32 -5.48 22.02
C GLN A 134 27.80 -5.44 21.88
N VAL A 135 27.10 -4.68 22.72
CA VAL A 135 25.64 -4.59 22.64
C VAL A 135 25.18 -3.83 21.39
N GLY A 136 25.92 -2.81 20.96
CA GLY A 136 25.68 -2.09 19.72
C GLY A 136 25.84 -2.96 18.47
N ALA A 137 26.83 -3.86 18.46
CA ALA A 137 26.99 -4.85 17.39
C ALA A 137 25.79 -5.80 17.30
N LYS A 138 25.26 -6.25 18.46
CA LYS A 138 24.05 -7.08 18.52
C LYS A 138 22.82 -6.35 17.99
N ALA A 139 22.62 -5.09 18.37
CA ALA A 139 21.54 -4.26 17.85
C ALA A 139 21.67 -4.08 16.33
N THR A 140 22.87 -3.79 15.83
CA THR A 140 23.15 -3.64 14.39
C THR A 140 22.81 -4.89 13.58
N GLN A 141 23.12 -6.08 14.08
CA GLN A 141 22.72 -7.32 13.43
C GLN A 141 21.18 -7.42 13.31
N LEU A 142 20.47 -7.13 14.40
CA LEU A 142 19.01 -7.19 14.44
C LEU A 142 18.35 -6.13 13.56
N ILE A 143 19.00 -4.97 13.34
CA ILE A 143 18.55 -3.94 12.38
C ILE A 143 18.55 -4.49 10.95
N ALA A 144 19.59 -5.21 10.54
CA ALA A 144 19.65 -5.79 9.20
C ALA A 144 18.52 -6.80 8.98
N GLU A 145 18.30 -7.67 9.97
CA GLU A 145 17.21 -8.65 9.95
C GLU A 145 15.81 -7.98 9.95
N SER A 146 15.63 -6.91 10.73
CA SER A 146 14.40 -6.09 10.72
C SER A 146 14.18 -5.44 9.35
N THR A 147 15.23 -4.90 8.75
CA THR A 147 15.19 -4.29 7.41
C THR A 147 14.74 -5.30 6.35
N GLU A 148 15.27 -6.54 6.40
CA GLU A 148 14.85 -7.60 5.49
C GLU A 148 13.36 -7.95 5.65
N ARG A 149 12.86 -8.02 6.89
CA ARG A 149 11.43 -8.26 7.15
C ARG A 149 10.55 -7.12 6.64
N ILE A 150 10.97 -5.87 6.84
CA ILE A 150 10.27 -4.69 6.32
C ILE A 150 10.25 -4.72 4.79
N ALA A 151 11.37 -5.06 4.14
CA ALA A 151 11.46 -5.19 2.69
C ALA A 151 10.49 -6.26 2.15
N LYS A 152 10.48 -7.46 2.74
CA LYS A 152 9.54 -8.54 2.35
C LYS A 152 8.08 -8.12 2.50
N ARG A 153 7.74 -7.38 3.56
CA ARG A 153 6.37 -6.86 3.75
C ARG A 153 6.02 -5.77 2.73
N ALA A 154 6.97 -4.90 2.39
CA ALA A 154 6.79 -3.90 1.34
C ALA A 154 6.61 -4.56 -0.03
N GLU A 155 7.43 -5.54 -0.40
CA GLU A 155 7.30 -6.33 -1.64
C GLU A 155 5.93 -7.01 -1.72
N ALA A 156 5.48 -7.65 -0.64
CA ALA A 156 4.16 -8.26 -0.60
C ALA A 156 3.03 -7.21 -0.70
N ARG A 157 3.24 -5.96 -0.28
CA ARG A 157 2.29 -4.86 -0.45
C ARG A 157 2.25 -4.40 -1.89
N GLU A 158 3.40 -4.20 -2.51
CA GLU A 158 3.48 -3.82 -3.92
C GLU A 158 2.86 -4.89 -4.83
N ALA A 159 3.05 -6.17 -4.49
CA ALA A 159 2.52 -7.28 -5.26
C ALA A 159 1.00 -7.47 -5.15
N ASN A 160 0.38 -7.09 -4.02
CA ASN A 160 -1.03 -7.39 -3.74
C ASN A 160 -1.89 -6.14 -3.48
N GLY A 161 -1.27 -4.98 -3.39
CA GLY A 161 -1.88 -3.76 -2.88
C GLY A 161 -2.09 -3.80 -1.36
N GLY A 162 -2.50 -2.66 -0.81
CA GLY A 162 -2.84 -2.54 0.60
C GLY A 162 -2.71 -1.12 1.12
N VAL A 163 -2.87 -0.96 2.43
CA VAL A 163 -2.81 0.31 3.13
C VAL A 163 -1.80 0.21 4.26
N LEU A 164 -0.95 1.23 4.38
CA LEU A 164 -0.09 1.42 5.53
C LEU A 164 -0.63 2.56 6.38
N PHE A 165 -0.89 2.30 7.66
CA PHE A 165 -1.31 3.30 8.62
C PHE A 165 -0.13 3.74 9.49
N ALA A 166 0.00 5.04 9.72
CA ALA A 166 0.85 5.61 10.76
C ALA A 166 -0.05 6.07 11.91
N GLY A 167 -0.11 5.27 12.98
CA GLY A 167 -1.13 5.43 14.01
C GLY A 167 -2.53 5.32 13.42
N ASP A 168 -3.36 6.35 13.59
CA ASP A 168 -4.72 6.39 13.07
C ASP A 168 -4.82 6.96 11.64
N LYS A 169 -3.72 7.40 11.02
CA LYS A 169 -3.78 8.06 9.70
C LYS A 169 -3.26 7.14 8.61
N ILE A 170 -3.89 7.21 7.43
CA ILE A 170 -3.31 6.59 6.22
C ILE A 170 -1.99 7.29 5.88
N ARG A 171 -0.90 6.52 5.85
CA ARG A 171 0.40 6.93 5.29
C ARG A 171 0.50 6.61 3.82
N MET A 172 -0.01 5.44 3.41
CA MET A 172 0.13 4.96 2.03
C MET A 172 -1.07 4.11 1.64
N ILE A 173 -1.52 4.25 0.39
CA ILE A 173 -2.44 3.32 -0.27
C ILE A 173 -1.73 2.84 -1.53
N VAL A 174 -1.57 1.53 -1.67
CA VAL A 174 -1.02 0.87 -2.85
C VAL A 174 -2.17 0.22 -3.62
N PRO A 175 -2.30 0.44 -4.93
CA PRO A 175 -3.35 -0.19 -5.74
C PRO A 175 -3.26 -1.72 -5.73
N PRO A 176 -4.39 -2.45 -5.86
CA PRO A 176 -4.33 -3.88 -6.13
C PRO A 176 -3.82 -4.16 -7.56
N PRO A 177 -3.38 -5.40 -7.85
CA PRO A 177 -2.93 -5.80 -9.18
C PRO A 177 -3.96 -5.49 -10.27
N GLY A 178 -3.49 -4.95 -11.39
CA GLY A 178 -4.34 -4.63 -12.55
C GLY A 178 -5.12 -3.32 -12.44
N ALA A 179 -5.07 -2.63 -11.30
CA ALA A 179 -5.64 -1.29 -11.21
C ALA A 179 -4.92 -0.34 -12.18
N THR A 180 -5.68 0.64 -12.66
CA THR A 180 -5.18 1.72 -13.53
C THR A 180 -5.41 3.04 -12.84
N ALA A 181 -4.50 4.00 -13.05
CA ALA A 181 -4.64 5.32 -12.48
C ALA A 181 -5.65 6.18 -13.23
N ALA A 182 -5.72 5.99 -14.55
CA ALA A 182 -6.71 6.57 -15.43
C ALA A 182 -6.90 5.62 -16.63
N LYS A 183 -7.84 5.96 -17.53
CA LYS A 183 -8.06 5.20 -18.76
C LYS A 183 -6.76 5.04 -19.56
N GLY A 184 -6.31 3.80 -19.72
CA GLY A 184 -5.07 3.47 -20.43
C GLY A 184 -3.77 3.82 -19.68
N VAL A 185 -3.85 4.25 -18.42
CA VAL A 185 -2.69 4.56 -17.57
C VAL A 185 -2.58 3.51 -16.47
N GLY A 186 -1.81 2.46 -16.73
CA GLY A 186 -1.45 1.43 -15.77
C GLY A 186 0.00 1.04 -15.91
N LYS A 187 0.39 -0.08 -15.30
CA LYS A 187 1.75 -0.63 -15.43
C LYS A 187 2.13 -0.75 -16.92
N GLY A 188 3.29 -0.22 -17.29
CA GLY A 188 3.79 -0.16 -18.67
C GLY A 188 3.41 1.12 -19.44
N ALA A 189 2.62 2.02 -18.87
CA ALA A 189 2.36 3.33 -19.47
C ALA A 189 3.63 4.17 -19.59
N THR A 190 3.71 5.03 -20.62
CA THR A 190 4.82 5.98 -20.78
C THR A 190 4.60 7.24 -19.94
N VAL A 191 5.69 7.98 -19.70
CA VAL A 191 5.61 9.30 -19.04
C VAL A 191 4.62 10.22 -19.76
N ASP A 192 4.58 10.22 -21.09
CA ASP A 192 3.67 11.06 -21.87
C ASP A 192 2.19 10.68 -21.68
N GLN A 193 1.89 9.38 -21.56
CA GLN A 193 0.55 8.92 -21.24
C GLN A 193 0.11 9.38 -19.85
N VAL A 194 1.01 9.35 -18.85
CA VAL A 194 0.71 9.85 -17.51
C VAL A 194 0.52 11.37 -17.52
N LYS A 195 1.39 12.13 -18.19
CA LYS A 195 1.25 13.60 -18.34
C LYS A 195 -0.06 14.00 -19.02
N ALA A 196 -0.48 13.23 -20.02
CA ALA A 196 -1.75 13.48 -20.71
C ALA A 196 -2.96 13.26 -19.78
N ALA A 197 -2.89 12.29 -18.87
CA ALA A 197 -3.95 12.02 -17.89
C ALA A 197 -3.92 12.99 -16.69
N TYR A 198 -2.74 13.50 -16.32
CA TYR A 198 -2.55 14.36 -15.15
C TYR A 198 -1.82 15.65 -15.52
N PRO A 199 -2.54 16.71 -15.94
CA PRO A 199 -1.92 17.97 -16.35
C PRO A 199 -1.17 18.70 -15.23
N THR A 200 -1.47 18.40 -13.96
CA THR A 200 -0.81 18.97 -12.78
C THR A 200 0.38 18.14 -12.29
N LEU A 201 0.77 17.09 -13.04
CA LEU A 201 1.90 16.22 -12.72
C LEU A 201 3.20 17.03 -12.66
N ALA A 202 3.87 16.96 -11.51
CA ALA A 202 5.18 17.56 -11.29
C ALA A 202 6.26 16.48 -11.20
N GLN A 203 7.40 16.71 -11.82
CA GLN A 203 8.54 15.81 -11.67
C GLN A 203 9.21 16.04 -10.31
N ARG A 204 9.38 14.97 -9.52
CA ARG A 204 10.08 15.02 -8.23
C ARG A 204 11.57 14.72 -8.40
N ASP A 205 11.88 13.68 -9.18
CA ASP A 205 13.23 13.21 -9.49
C ASP A 205 13.26 12.57 -10.89
N ASP A 206 14.36 11.92 -11.28
CA ASP A 206 14.52 11.35 -12.62
C ASP A 206 13.51 10.23 -12.94
N LYS A 207 12.94 9.59 -11.92
CA LYS A 207 12.08 8.41 -12.04
C LYS A 207 10.73 8.55 -11.38
N THR A 208 10.48 9.64 -10.66
CA THR A 208 9.23 9.86 -9.94
C THR A 208 8.55 11.16 -10.33
N TYR A 209 7.24 11.05 -10.52
CA TYR A 209 6.35 12.17 -10.77
C TYR A 209 5.19 12.14 -9.80
N ASP A 210 4.80 13.30 -9.27
CA ASP A 210 3.78 13.44 -8.25
C ASP A 210 2.63 14.33 -8.72
N VAL A 211 1.42 13.95 -8.33
CA VAL A 211 0.23 14.79 -8.44
C VAL A 211 -0.21 15.12 -7.02
N PRO A 212 -0.28 16.41 -6.62
CA PRO A 212 -0.77 16.77 -5.31
C PRO A 212 -2.25 16.38 -5.16
N VAL A 213 -2.62 15.82 -4.01
CA VAL A 213 -4.02 15.54 -3.68
C VAL A 213 -4.67 16.84 -3.18
N PRO A 214 -5.78 17.31 -3.78
CA PRO A 214 -6.48 18.50 -3.32
C PRO A 214 -6.88 18.40 -1.85
N ASP A 215 -6.70 19.50 -1.11
CA ASP A 215 -7.09 19.64 0.30
C ASP A 215 -6.47 18.61 1.26
N GLN A 216 -5.40 17.92 0.85
CA GLN A 216 -4.70 16.91 1.64
C GLN A 216 -3.20 17.23 1.69
N GLN A 217 -2.83 18.12 2.62
CA GLN A 217 -1.43 18.54 2.79
C GLN A 217 -0.48 17.34 2.92
N GLY A 218 0.66 17.42 2.24
CA GLY A 218 1.68 16.38 2.24
C GLY A 218 1.31 15.10 1.49
N THR A 219 0.10 15.00 0.92
CA THR A 219 -0.36 13.80 0.21
C THR A 219 -0.23 13.96 -1.31
N VAL A 220 0.35 12.96 -1.94
CA VAL A 220 0.54 12.90 -3.40
C VAL A 220 0.09 11.55 -3.95
N LEU A 221 -0.40 11.56 -5.19
CA LEU A 221 -0.41 10.39 -6.05
C LEU A 221 0.93 10.34 -6.78
N SER A 222 1.77 9.38 -6.41
CA SER A 222 3.13 9.24 -6.93
C SER A 222 3.20 8.16 -7.99
N PHE A 223 3.91 8.44 -9.08
CA PHE A 223 4.13 7.56 -10.23
C PHE A 223 5.62 7.26 -10.36
N HIS A 224 5.98 5.99 -10.34
CA HIS A 224 7.37 5.54 -10.37
C HIS A 224 7.67 4.84 -11.70
N PHE A 225 8.76 5.23 -12.35
CA PHE A 225 9.15 4.76 -13.67
C PHE A 225 10.50 4.05 -13.65
N THR A 226 10.60 3.00 -14.47
CA THR A 226 11.87 2.35 -14.83
C THR A 226 11.89 2.23 -16.35
N ASP A 227 13.01 2.60 -16.97
CA ASP A 227 13.18 2.56 -18.44
C ASP A 227 12.06 3.28 -19.21
N GLY A 228 11.58 4.41 -18.66
CA GLY A 228 10.50 5.22 -19.24
C GLY A 228 9.10 4.59 -19.15
N LYS A 229 8.95 3.50 -18.39
CA LYS A 229 7.70 2.76 -18.21
C LYS A 229 7.24 2.81 -16.76
N LEU A 230 5.96 3.06 -16.56
CA LEU A 230 5.32 3.08 -15.24
C LEU A 230 5.42 1.69 -14.62
N VAL A 231 6.12 1.55 -13.49
CA VAL A 231 6.26 0.27 -12.78
C VAL A 231 5.30 0.15 -11.61
N THR A 232 5.04 1.26 -10.91
CA THR A 232 4.10 1.34 -9.80
C THR A 232 3.60 2.77 -9.65
N PHE A 233 2.47 2.92 -8.97
CA PHE A 233 1.94 4.20 -8.53
C PHE A 233 1.17 3.99 -7.22
N LEU A 234 1.11 5.01 -6.38
CA LEU A 234 0.52 4.90 -5.04
C LEU A 234 0.12 6.27 -4.50
N LEU A 235 -0.79 6.28 -3.53
CA LEU A 235 -1.02 7.46 -2.72
C LEU A 235 -0.10 7.42 -1.51
N PHE A 236 0.58 8.53 -1.23
CA PHE A 236 1.54 8.63 -0.14
C PHE A 236 1.44 9.97 0.57
N ASN A 237 1.49 9.92 1.90
CA ASN A 237 1.63 11.10 2.74
C ASN A 237 2.98 11.03 3.48
N ALA A 238 3.89 11.95 3.13
CA ALA A 238 5.23 12.00 3.71
C ALA A 238 5.25 12.47 5.18
N GLU A 239 4.25 13.25 5.59
CA GLU A 239 4.14 13.82 6.93
C GLU A 239 3.75 12.77 7.98
N ASN A 240 3.00 11.74 7.57
CA ASN A 240 2.57 10.64 8.44
C ASN A 240 3.68 9.61 8.63
N LYS A 241 4.63 9.82 9.56
CA LYS A 241 5.83 8.97 9.71
C LYS A 241 5.57 7.62 10.41
N CYS A 242 6.31 6.60 9.97
CA CYS A 242 6.56 5.41 10.79
C CYS A 242 7.74 5.74 11.70
N SER A 243 7.53 5.65 13.01
CA SER A 243 8.58 5.83 14.03
C SER A 243 9.16 4.49 14.44
#